data_AF-A0A366LUE7-F1
#
_entry.id   AF-A0A366LUE7-F1
#
_cell.length_a   1.000
_cell.length_b   1.000
_cell.length_c   1.000
_cell.angle_alpha   90.00
_cell.angle_beta   90.00
_cell.angle_gamma   90.00
#
_symmetry.space_group_name_H-M   'P 1'
#
loop_
_entity.id
_entity.type
_entity.pdbx_description
1 polymer ?
#
loop_
_entity_poly.entity_id
_entity_poly.type
_entity_poly.pdbx_seq_one_letter_code
_entity_poly.pdbx_strand_id
1 'polypeptide(L)'
;MGTLTASLIPSPTQASLFGLPLWLVTLVGGVALFGAFQVYYWVGRRLGEKLYESRVGARLGRERIQKVEKVVARWGALAVYACFWVPMLRHTLPWVAGVLRISYPWYAVASALGCLTWVPVTAFGLYAAIWGWLTLAARSPLAAAGTAVVLAVVIATLVLVRRRRRRRSTAEPDLVASPRA
;
A
#
# COMPACT_ATOMS: atom_id res chain seq x y z
N MET A 1 20.37 30.53 20.18
CA MET A 1 19.50 30.60 18.97
C MET A 1 19.02 29.25 18.44
N GLY A 2 19.22 28.11 19.13
CA GLY A 2 18.81 26.77 18.64
C GLY A 2 17.48 26.22 19.20
N THR A 3 16.80 26.94 20.09
CA THR A 3 15.59 26.47 20.80
C THR A 3 14.28 26.94 20.17
N LEU A 4 14.31 27.99 19.34
CA LEU A 4 13.10 28.60 18.75
C LEU A 4 12.57 27.89 17.50
N THR A 5 13.37 27.02 16.86
CA THR A 5 12.92 26.26 15.68
C THR A 5 12.22 24.95 16.06
N ALA A 6 12.53 24.38 17.23
CA ALA A 6 11.89 23.16 17.72
C ALA A 6 10.43 23.37 18.16
N SER A 7 10.04 24.59 18.50
CA SER A 7 8.67 24.95 18.91
C SER A 7 7.70 25.13 17.74
N LEU A 8 8.18 25.18 16.49
CA LEU A 8 7.33 25.38 15.31
C LEU A 8 6.81 24.09 14.69
N ILE A 9 7.38 22.94 15.03
CA ILE A 9 6.98 21.64 14.46
C ILE A 9 6.17 20.87 15.52
N PRO A 10 4.83 20.81 15.39
CA PRO A 10 3.98 20.15 16.38
C PRO A 10 4.41 18.70 16.58
N SER A 11 4.41 18.23 17.82
CA SER A 11 4.59 16.80 18.09
C SER A 11 3.48 15.99 17.40
N PRO A 12 3.69 14.70 17.09
CA PRO A 12 2.66 13.87 16.46
C PRO A 12 1.32 13.84 17.21
N THR A 13 1.33 14.09 18.52
CA THR A 13 0.13 14.16 19.37
C THR A 13 -0.61 15.50 19.25
N GLN A 14 0.07 16.58 18.88
CA GLN A 14 -0.49 17.92 18.65
C GLN A 14 -0.59 18.28 17.17
N ALA A 15 -0.26 17.34 16.29
CA ALA A 15 -0.29 17.52 14.86
C ALA A 15 -1.70 17.89 14.40
N SER A 16 -1.79 18.85 13.48
CA SER A 16 -3.03 19.21 12.79
C SER A 16 -2.81 19.20 11.28
N LEU A 17 -3.87 18.87 10.55
CA LEU A 17 -3.93 18.93 9.10
C LEU A 17 -5.26 19.57 8.70
N PHE A 18 -5.22 20.57 7.82
CA PHE A 18 -6.38 21.37 7.44
C PHE A 18 -7.10 22.07 8.62
N GLY A 19 -6.35 22.42 9.68
CA GLY A 19 -6.92 23.01 10.90
C GLY A 19 -7.63 22.02 11.83
N LEU A 20 -7.66 20.73 11.47
CA LEU A 20 -8.22 19.65 12.30
C LEU A 20 -7.10 18.85 12.95
N PRO A 21 -7.30 18.31 14.17
CA PRO A 21 -6.29 17.48 14.80
C PRO A 21 -6.09 16.18 14.03
N LEU A 22 -4.85 15.70 13.96
CA LEU A 22 -4.45 14.57 13.11
C LEU A 22 -5.23 13.28 13.46
N TRP A 23 -5.55 13.05 14.73
CA TRP A 23 -6.35 11.90 15.14
C TRP A 23 -7.75 11.92 14.51
N LEU A 24 -8.36 13.10 14.38
CA LEU A 24 -9.69 13.25 13.79
C LEU A 24 -9.63 13.02 12.28
N VAL A 25 -8.63 13.59 11.61
CA VAL A 25 -8.40 13.37 10.18
C VAL A 25 -8.14 11.88 9.89
N THR A 26 -7.36 11.22 10.75
CA THR A 26 -7.08 9.78 10.67
C THR A 26 -8.35 8.96 10.84
N LEU A 27 -9.20 9.30 11.81
CA LEU A 27 -10.47 8.63 12.05
C LEU A 27 -11.42 8.78 10.85
N VAL A 28 -11.62 10.01 10.38
CA VAL A 28 -12.48 10.31 9.21
C VAL A 28 -11.95 9.62 7.96
N GLY A 29 -10.64 9.66 7.73
CA GLY A 29 -9.98 8.94 6.64
C GLY A 29 -10.17 7.42 6.73
N GLY A 30 -10.13 6.86 7.94
CA GLY A 30 -10.39 5.44 8.19
C GLY A 30 -11.82 5.03 7.86
N VAL A 31 -12.80 5.83 8.27
CA VAL A 31 -14.22 5.61 7.93
C VAL A 31 -14.45 5.73 6.43
N ALA A 32 -13.89 6.75 5.79
CA ALA A 32 -13.99 6.95 4.34
C ALA A 32 -13.36 5.78 3.56
N LEU A 33 -12.18 5.31 3.98
CA LEU A 33 -11.50 4.15 3.39
C LEU A 33 -12.35 2.88 3.54
N PHE A 34 -12.89 2.64 4.73
CA PHE A 34 -13.76 1.51 4.98
C PHE A 34 -15.01 1.54 4.08
N GLY A 35 -15.64 2.71 3.95
CA GLY A 35 -16.78 2.92 3.06
C GLY A 35 -16.45 2.62 1.60
N ALA A 36 -15.31 3.11 1.10
CA ALA A 36 -14.84 2.82 -0.25
C ALA A 36 -14.64 1.31 -0.49
N PHE A 37 -14.11 0.59 0.50
CA PHE A 37 -13.97 -0.87 0.43
C PHE A 37 -15.32 -1.57 0.31
N GLN A 38 -16.33 -1.15 1.08
CA GLN A 38 -17.68 -1.70 0.94
C GLN A 38 -18.25 -1.45 -0.45
N VAL A 39 -18.06 -0.25 -1.02
CA VAL A 39 -18.48 0.06 -2.38
C VAL A 39 -17.81 -0.88 -3.39
N TYR A 40 -16.50 -1.07 -3.32
CA TYR A 40 -15.78 -1.97 -4.23
C TYR A 40 -16.28 -3.41 -4.16
N TYR A 41 -16.51 -3.91 -2.94
CA TYR A 41 -17.08 -5.24 -2.74
C TYR A 41 -18.45 -5.38 -3.37
N TRP A 42 -19.35 -4.43 -3.12
CA TRP A 42 -20.72 -4.51 -3.64
C TRP A 42 -20.77 -4.35 -5.16
N VAL A 43 -19.93 -3.49 -5.74
CA VAL A 43 -19.85 -3.37 -7.20
C VAL A 43 -19.33 -4.66 -7.81
N GLY A 44 -18.27 -5.27 -7.24
CA GLY A 44 -17.79 -6.58 -7.67
C GLY A 44 -18.85 -7.68 -7.53
N ARG A 45 -19.58 -7.69 -6.42
CA ARG A 45 -20.63 -8.69 -6.14
C ARG A 45 -21.83 -8.57 -7.08
N ARG A 46 -22.20 -7.34 -7.46
CA ARG A 46 -23.32 -7.07 -8.38
C ARG A 46 -22.96 -7.35 -9.83
N LEU A 47 -21.78 -6.92 -10.28
CA LEU A 47 -21.35 -7.11 -11.67
C LEU A 47 -20.85 -8.54 -11.94
N GLY A 48 -20.31 -9.23 -10.94
CA GLY A 48 -19.75 -10.57 -11.10
C GLY A 48 -18.64 -10.59 -12.15
N GLU A 49 -18.58 -11.67 -12.93
CA GLU A 49 -17.54 -11.85 -13.96
C GLU A 49 -17.56 -10.77 -15.06
N LYS A 50 -18.72 -10.12 -15.31
CA LYS A 50 -18.82 -8.99 -16.26
C LYS A 50 -17.92 -7.82 -15.87
N LEU A 51 -17.52 -7.72 -14.59
CA LEU A 51 -16.54 -6.72 -14.16
C LEU A 51 -15.20 -6.90 -14.89
N TYR A 52 -14.79 -8.13 -15.20
CA TYR A 52 -13.49 -8.42 -15.82
C TYR A 52 -13.42 -7.94 -17.27
N GLU A 53 -14.57 -7.88 -17.94
CA GLU A 53 -14.71 -7.36 -19.31
C GLU A 53 -14.92 -5.84 -19.35
N SER A 54 -15.25 -5.24 -18.20
CA SER A 54 -15.42 -3.79 -18.10
C SER A 54 -14.10 -3.03 -18.21
N ARG A 55 -14.19 -1.71 -18.42
CA ARG A 55 -13.04 -0.79 -18.36
C ARG A 55 -12.25 -0.91 -17.05
N VAL A 56 -12.91 -1.25 -15.94
CA VAL A 56 -12.26 -1.47 -14.64
C VAL A 56 -11.42 -2.75 -14.68
N GLY A 57 -11.98 -3.86 -15.16
CA GLY A 57 -11.27 -5.12 -15.34
C GLY A 57 -10.05 -4.98 -16.26
N ALA A 58 -10.20 -4.26 -17.37
CA ALA A 58 -9.10 -3.93 -18.28
C ALA A 58 -7.98 -3.13 -17.59
N ARG A 59 -8.30 -2.15 -16.74
CA ARG A 59 -7.32 -1.36 -15.97
C ARG A 59 -6.62 -2.16 -14.88
N LEU A 60 -7.34 -3.08 -14.24
CA LEU A 60 -6.76 -3.97 -13.23
C LEU A 60 -5.79 -4.96 -13.89
N GLY A 61 -6.13 -5.44 -15.09
CA GLY A 61 -5.33 -6.37 -15.87
C GLY A 61 -5.56 -7.83 -15.46
N ARG A 62 -5.79 -8.69 -16.46
CA ARG A 62 -6.12 -10.11 -16.24
C ARG A 62 -5.11 -10.86 -15.37
N GLU A 63 -3.81 -10.62 -15.57
CA GLU A 63 -2.77 -11.27 -14.77
C GLU A 63 -2.87 -10.94 -13.27
N ARG A 64 -3.22 -9.68 -12.92
CA ARG A 64 -3.38 -9.27 -11.51
C ARG A 64 -4.65 -9.87 -10.91
N ILE A 65 -5.73 -9.87 -11.68
CA ILE A 65 -7.01 -10.49 -11.28
C ILE A 65 -6.78 -11.96 -10.95
N GLN A 66 -6.16 -12.74 -11.85
CA GLN A 66 -5.87 -14.16 -11.64
C GLN A 66 -4.97 -14.40 -10.41
N LYS A 67 -3.97 -13.55 -10.17
CA LYS A 67 -3.14 -13.64 -8.96
C LYS A 67 -3.96 -13.42 -7.70
N VAL A 68 -4.84 -12.43 -7.71
CA VAL A 68 -5.71 -12.11 -6.58
C VAL A 68 -6.72 -13.23 -6.35
N GLU A 69 -7.32 -13.80 -7.39
CA GLU A 69 -8.21 -14.96 -7.27
C GLU A 69 -7.51 -16.13 -6.56
N LYS A 70 -6.27 -16.44 -6.93
CA LYS A 70 -5.47 -17.48 -6.25
C LYS A 70 -5.22 -17.15 -4.77
N VAL A 71 -4.94 -15.88 -4.46
CA VAL A 71 -4.73 -15.43 -3.07
C VAL A 71 -6.03 -15.54 -2.27
N VAL A 72 -7.16 -15.11 -2.85
CA VAL A 72 -8.48 -15.19 -2.21
C VAL A 72 -8.92 -16.64 -2.03
N ALA A 73 -8.69 -17.50 -3.03
CA ALA A 73 -9.01 -18.93 -2.93
C ALA A 73 -8.23 -19.61 -1.79
N ARG A 74 -7.00 -19.17 -1.51
CA ARG A 74 -6.16 -19.73 -0.44
C ARG A 74 -6.47 -19.16 0.94
N TRP A 75 -6.73 -17.85 1.04
CA TRP A 75 -6.76 -17.13 2.32
C TRP A 75 -8.13 -16.52 2.66
N GLY A 76 -9.07 -16.51 1.73
CA GLY A 76 -10.42 -15.98 1.92
C GLY A 76 -10.42 -14.55 2.45
N ALA A 77 -11.09 -14.33 3.58
CA ALA A 77 -11.16 -13.02 4.23
C ALA A 77 -9.82 -12.52 4.76
N LEU A 78 -8.86 -13.40 5.11
CA LEU A 78 -7.53 -12.96 5.55
C LEU A 78 -6.78 -12.24 4.42
N ALA A 79 -7.06 -12.59 3.16
CA ALA A 79 -6.54 -11.87 1.99
C ALA A 79 -6.98 -10.39 1.98
N VAL A 80 -8.19 -10.11 2.46
CA VAL A 80 -8.75 -8.76 2.56
C VAL A 80 -7.95 -7.93 3.55
N TYR A 81 -7.63 -8.47 4.72
CA TYR A 81 -6.75 -7.80 5.68
C TYR A 81 -5.34 -7.60 5.12
N ALA A 82 -4.76 -8.65 4.51
CA ALA A 82 -3.41 -8.58 3.95
C ALA A 82 -3.27 -7.54 2.82
N CYS A 83 -4.37 -7.21 2.13
CA CYS A 83 -4.32 -6.30 0.99
C CYS A 83 -3.90 -4.87 1.38
N PHE A 84 -4.16 -4.44 2.61
CA PHE A 84 -3.78 -3.11 3.12
C PHE A 84 -2.26 -2.93 3.13
N TRP A 85 -1.52 -3.99 3.44
CA TRP A 85 -0.06 -3.99 3.52
C TRP A 85 0.64 -4.21 2.18
N VAL A 86 -0.08 -4.70 1.17
CA VAL A 86 0.47 -5.03 -0.15
C VAL A 86 -0.17 -4.13 -1.21
N PRO A 87 0.55 -3.09 -1.70
CA PRO A 87 0.00 -2.10 -2.63
C PRO A 87 -0.58 -2.68 -3.93
N MET A 88 -0.10 -3.85 -4.35
CA MET A 88 -0.60 -4.54 -5.54
C MET A 88 -1.99 -5.17 -5.33
N LEU A 89 -2.27 -5.63 -4.11
CA LEU A 89 -3.53 -6.28 -3.76
C LEU A 89 -4.62 -5.25 -3.46
N ARG A 90 -4.29 -4.15 -2.78
CA ARG A 90 -5.28 -3.17 -2.27
C ARG A 90 -6.26 -2.63 -3.34
N HIS A 91 -5.82 -2.51 -4.58
CA HIS A 91 -6.61 -1.92 -5.66
C HIS A 91 -7.47 -2.93 -6.42
N THR A 92 -7.08 -4.21 -6.40
CA THR A 92 -7.72 -5.27 -7.20
C THR A 92 -8.57 -6.17 -6.32
N LEU A 93 -8.10 -6.45 -5.10
CA LEU A 93 -8.68 -7.42 -4.20
C LEU A 93 -10.09 -7.10 -3.73
N PRO A 94 -10.45 -5.84 -3.36
CA PRO A 94 -11.81 -5.52 -2.93
C PRO A 94 -12.86 -5.86 -4.00
N TRP A 95 -12.54 -5.61 -5.27
CA TRP A 95 -13.40 -5.92 -6.40
C TRP A 95 -13.55 -7.43 -6.61
N VAL A 96 -12.42 -8.14 -6.67
CA VAL A 96 -12.39 -9.60 -6.88
C VAL A 96 -13.05 -10.33 -5.72
N ALA A 97 -12.88 -9.87 -4.48
CA ALA A 97 -13.57 -10.40 -3.31
C ALA A 97 -15.11 -10.33 -3.45
N GLY A 98 -15.62 -9.26 -4.06
CA GLY A 98 -17.01 -9.13 -4.43
C GLY A 98 -17.43 -10.13 -5.50
N VAL A 99 -16.68 -10.21 -6.60
CA VAL A 99 -16.94 -11.14 -7.72
C VAL A 99 -16.98 -12.59 -7.25
N LEU A 100 -16.01 -12.99 -6.41
CA LEU A 100 -15.91 -14.32 -5.81
C LEU A 100 -16.90 -14.55 -4.66
N ARG A 101 -17.72 -13.55 -4.32
CA ARG A 101 -18.76 -13.61 -3.29
C ARG A 101 -18.26 -14.11 -1.93
N ILE A 102 -17.08 -13.65 -1.50
CA ILE A 102 -16.61 -13.89 -0.11
C ILE A 102 -17.72 -13.51 0.86
N SER A 103 -17.96 -14.31 1.89
CA SER A 103 -18.98 -14.02 2.92
C SER A 103 -18.84 -12.59 3.44
N TYR A 104 -19.91 -11.80 3.33
CA TYR A 104 -19.89 -10.36 3.63
C TYR A 104 -19.50 -10.05 5.09
N PRO A 105 -20.00 -10.75 6.12
CA PRO A 105 -19.56 -10.53 7.50
C PRO A 105 -18.04 -10.64 7.66
N TRP A 106 -17.45 -11.69 7.07
CA TRP A 106 -16.00 -11.90 7.13
C TRP A 106 -15.21 -10.86 6.34
N TYR A 107 -15.73 -10.43 5.18
CA TYR A 107 -15.16 -9.33 4.42
C TYR A 107 -15.19 -8.01 5.22
N ALA A 108 -16.33 -7.69 5.84
CA ALA A 108 -16.53 -6.48 6.61
C ALA A 108 -15.60 -6.45 7.83
N VAL A 109 -15.50 -7.54 8.58
CA VAL A 109 -14.57 -7.63 9.73
C VAL A 109 -13.11 -7.50 9.28
N ALA A 110 -12.69 -8.23 8.24
CA ALA A 110 -11.31 -8.18 7.77
C ALA A 110 -10.92 -6.81 7.20
N SER A 111 -11.82 -6.15 6.47
CA SER A 111 -11.60 -4.80 5.95
C SER A 111 -11.65 -3.74 7.06
N ALA A 112 -12.51 -3.88 8.06
CA ALA A 112 -12.56 -3.00 9.22
C ALA A 112 -11.25 -3.08 10.03
N LEU A 113 -10.78 -4.30 10.33
CA LEU A 113 -9.51 -4.51 11.00
C LEU A 113 -8.34 -3.93 10.19
N GLY A 114 -8.37 -4.11 8.87
CA GLY A 114 -7.35 -3.54 7.98
C GLY A 114 -7.34 -2.01 8.01
N CYS A 115 -8.50 -1.36 7.96
CA CYS A 115 -8.60 0.09 8.07
C CYS A 115 -8.13 0.58 9.46
N LEU A 116 -8.58 -0.10 10.52
CA LEU A 116 -8.28 0.25 11.90
C LEU A 116 -6.80 0.14 12.23
N THR A 117 -6.06 -0.80 11.64
CA THR A 117 -4.61 -0.92 11.86
C THR A 117 -3.82 -0.07 10.88
N TRP A 118 -4.14 -0.11 9.59
CA TRP A 118 -3.29 0.48 8.55
C TRP A 118 -3.35 2.02 8.53
N VAL A 119 -4.54 2.61 8.70
CA VAL A 119 -4.72 4.06 8.61
C VAL A 119 -3.96 4.82 9.71
N PRO A 120 -4.06 4.47 11.00
CA PRO A 120 -3.26 5.15 12.02
C PRO A 120 -1.77 4.88 11.87
N VAL A 121 -1.36 3.64 11.55
CA VAL A 121 0.06 3.31 11.35
C VAL A 121 0.66 4.16 10.23
N THR A 122 -0.05 4.34 9.12
CA THR A 122 0.46 5.13 8.00
C THR A 122 0.37 6.63 8.25
N ALA A 123 -0.72 7.14 8.82
CA ALA A 123 -0.88 8.57 9.10
C ALA A 123 0.14 9.05 10.14
N PHE A 124 0.18 8.42 11.31
CA PHE A 124 1.10 8.81 12.38
C PHE A 124 2.54 8.40 12.07
N GLY A 125 2.76 7.24 11.45
CA GLY A 125 4.11 6.79 11.08
C GLY A 125 4.76 7.71 10.04
N LEU A 126 4.01 8.11 9.01
CA LEU A 126 4.52 9.06 8.02
C LEU A 126 4.78 10.43 8.64
N TYR A 127 3.84 10.92 9.46
CA TYR A 127 4.03 12.20 10.14
C TYR A 127 5.25 12.18 11.06
N ALA A 128 5.40 11.13 11.89
CA ALA A 128 6.53 10.98 12.80
C ALA A 128 7.87 10.88 12.05
N ALA A 129 7.91 10.18 10.91
CA ALA A 129 9.11 10.11 10.08
C ALA A 129 9.50 11.49 9.53
N ILE A 130 8.53 12.26 9.01
CA ILE A 130 8.77 13.62 8.51
C ILE A 130 9.19 14.55 9.66
N TRP A 131 8.51 14.48 10.80
CA TRP A 131 8.82 15.26 11.99
C TRP A 131 10.24 14.97 12.49
N GLY A 132 10.62 13.69 12.60
CA GLY A 132 11.97 13.27 12.99
C GLY A 132 13.04 13.74 12.02
N TRP A 133 12.72 13.72 10.73
CA TRP A 133 13.60 14.24 9.69
C TRP A 133 13.83 15.75 9.82
N LEU A 134 12.75 16.52 9.93
CA LEU A 134 12.81 17.98 10.01
C LEU A 134 13.49 18.44 11.29
N THR A 135 13.25 17.77 12.42
CA THR A 135 13.93 18.07 13.68
C THR A 135 15.42 17.75 13.61
N LEU A 136 15.82 16.66 12.94
CA LEU A 136 17.23 16.37 12.68
C LEU A 136 17.87 17.45 11.79
N ALA A 137 17.19 17.86 10.72
CA ALA A 137 17.66 18.91 9.82
C ALA A 137 17.81 20.27 10.52
N ALA A 138 16.90 20.60 11.44
CA ALA A 138 16.97 21.82 12.24
C ALA A 138 18.14 21.82 13.24
N ARG A 139 18.53 20.65 13.77
CA ARG A 139 19.67 20.50 14.69
C ARG A 139 21.00 20.41 13.96
N SER A 140 21.06 19.64 12.87
CA SER A 140 22.25 19.42 12.06
C SER A 140 21.86 19.16 10.60
N PRO A 141 21.95 20.20 9.74
CA PRO A 141 21.64 20.06 8.32
C PRO A 141 22.50 19.00 7.62
N LEU A 142 23.77 18.88 8.04
CA LEU A 142 24.71 17.88 7.51
C LEU A 142 24.31 16.45 7.87
N ALA A 143 23.85 16.21 9.11
CA ALA A 143 23.40 14.88 9.52
C ALA A 143 22.11 14.46 8.80
N ALA A 144 21.19 15.39 8.58
CA ALA A 144 20.02 15.16 7.75
C ALA A 144 20.44 14.86 6.30
N ALA A 145 21.27 15.70 5.66
CA ALA A 145 21.76 15.43 4.31
C ALA A 145 22.44 14.06 4.20
N GLY A 146 23.28 13.69 5.16
CA GLY A 146 23.93 12.37 5.22
C GLY A 146 22.93 11.21 5.27
N THR A 147 21.93 11.30 6.14
CA THR A 147 20.86 10.28 6.23
C THR A 147 20.09 10.15 4.92
N ALA A 148 19.96 11.25 4.16
CA ALA A 148 19.15 11.32 2.94
C ALA A 148 19.90 10.63 1.81
N VAL A 149 21.19 10.94 1.71
CA VAL A 149 22.12 10.32 0.77
C VAL A 149 22.20 8.82 1.03
N VAL A 150 22.32 8.38 2.28
CA VAL A 150 22.33 6.96 2.63
C VAL A 150 21.03 6.28 2.19
N LEU A 151 19.88 6.86 2.51
CA LEU A 151 18.57 6.34 2.06
C LEU A 151 18.47 6.27 0.53
N ALA A 152 18.90 7.33 -0.18
CA ALA A 152 18.89 7.39 -1.64
C ALA A 152 19.79 6.33 -2.26
N VAL A 153 21.01 6.13 -1.72
CA VAL A 153 21.97 5.11 -2.17
C VAL A 153 21.42 3.71 -1.93
N VAL A 154 20.81 3.45 -0.77
CA VAL A 154 20.18 2.15 -0.46
C VAL A 154 19.04 1.88 -1.45
N ILE A 155 18.16 2.85 -1.68
CA ILE A 155 17.05 2.71 -2.65
C ILE A 155 17.60 2.48 -4.06
N ALA A 156 18.57 3.27 -4.51
CA ALA A 156 19.20 3.13 -5.82
C ALA A 156 19.82 1.74 -5.98
N THR A 157 20.57 1.27 -4.98
CA THR A 157 21.17 -0.06 -4.97
C THR A 157 20.10 -1.16 -5.05
N LEU A 158 19.05 -1.09 -4.24
CA LEU A 158 17.94 -2.06 -4.28
C LEU A 158 17.25 -2.08 -5.64
N VAL A 159 17.03 -0.92 -6.25
CA VAL A 159 16.42 -0.80 -7.58
C VAL A 159 17.34 -1.38 -8.66
N LEU A 160 18.63 -1.06 -8.63
CA LEU A 160 19.61 -1.57 -9.59
C LEU A 160 19.78 -3.09 -9.47
N VAL A 161 19.86 -3.64 -8.25
CA VAL A 161 19.91 -5.08 -7.99
C VAL A 161 18.64 -5.77 -8.49
N ARG A 162 17.45 -5.22 -8.19
CA ARG A 162 16.19 -5.77 -8.69
C ARG A 162 16.09 -5.73 -10.21
N ARG A 163 16.54 -4.64 -10.85
CA ARG A 163 16.60 -4.52 -12.32
C ARG A 163 17.57 -5.54 -12.93
N ARG A 164 18.75 -5.73 -12.34
CA ARG A 164 19.74 -6.73 -12.79
C ARG A 164 19.20 -8.15 -12.65
N ARG A 165 18.55 -8.49 -11.53
CA ARG A 165 17.92 -9.81 -11.34
C ARG A 165 16.82 -10.08 -12.36
N ARG A 166 15.95 -9.10 -12.65
CA ARG A 166 14.92 -9.22 -13.69
C ARG A 166 15.50 -9.42 -15.10
N ARG A 167 16.62 -8.75 -15.44
CA ARG A 167 17.29 -8.93 -16.74
C ARG A 167 17.93 -10.31 -16.88
N ARG A 168 18.52 -10.87 -15.82
CA ARG A 168 19.08 -12.23 -15.85
C ARG A 168 18.01 -13.30 -16.04
N SER A 169 16.84 -13.16 -15.41
CA SER A 169 15.72 -14.10 -15.59
C SER A 169 15.10 -14.11 -17.00
N THR A 170 15.42 -13.15 -17.87
CA THR A 170 14.97 -13.12 -19.27
C THR A 170 16.05 -13.61 -20.24
N ALA A 171 17.30 -13.76 -19.79
CA ALA A 171 18.45 -14.16 -20.63
C ALA A 171 18.70 -15.67 -20.65
N GLU A 172 17.90 -16.48 -19.95
CA GLU A 172 18.01 -17.94 -19.90
C GLU A 172 16.74 -18.64 -20.44
N PRO A 173 16.44 -18.54 -21.75
CA PRO A 173 15.64 -19.58 -22.43
C PRO A 173 16.35 -20.28 -23.60
N ASP A 174 17.45 -19.74 -24.14
CA ASP A 174 17.96 -20.18 -25.46
C ASP A 174 19.14 -21.17 -25.43
N LEU A 175 19.65 -21.56 -24.25
CA LEU A 175 20.77 -22.52 -24.14
C LEU A 175 20.33 -23.99 -23.99
N VAL A 176 19.02 -24.27 -23.86
CA VAL A 176 18.49 -25.64 -23.71
C VAL A 176 17.81 -26.15 -24.99
N ALA A 177 17.61 -25.29 -25.99
CA ALA A 177 17.11 -25.71 -27.30
C ALA A 177 18.27 -25.92 -28.29
N SER A 178 19.10 -26.93 -28.04
CA SER A 178 19.81 -27.60 -29.14
C SER A 178 19.02 -28.86 -29.51
N PRO A 179 18.35 -28.89 -30.67
CA PRO A 179 17.84 -30.11 -31.25
C PRO A 179 19.00 -31.06 -31.56
N ARG A 180 18.76 -32.35 -31.35
CA ARG A 180 19.64 -33.47 -31.70
C ARG A 180 20.16 -33.37 -33.14
N ALA A 181 21.41 -33.78 -33.32
CA ALA A 181 21.83 -34.62 -34.44
C ALA A 181 22.61 -35.80 -33.83
#